data_AF-A0A174SY25-F1
#
_entry.id   AF-A0A174SY25-F1
#
_cell.length_a   1.000
_cell.length_b   1.000
_cell.length_c   1.000
_cell.angle_alpha   90.00
_cell.angle_beta   90.00
_cell.angle_gamma   90.00
#
_symmetry.space_group_name_H-M   'P 1'
#
loop_
_entity.id
_entity.type
_entity.pdbx_description
1 polymer ?
#
loop_
_entity_poly.entity_id
_entity_poly.type
_entity_poly.pdbx_seq_one_letter_code
_entity_poly.pdbx_strand_id
1 'polypeptide(L)'
;MSQNFEMKINPLPAKTWNWLHMNGTVLKEEIITERETVKADRPETVTETECRMENLIKPETQVKSETQIETAEDCAQKKRNLSQIKTGVETEMDAFADAGSLEWQVFTSKSGKKESQPLRLTFSYQDKSRTMNRIGIHMLPDSELTVVMDFTSEKETEGTAAIQTKIYAEENAVLHLIQVQRLGSKMTFLDDFGADCEKNARMETIQLVLGGKDTYLRNRTALRGESSDLESDIGYLLGGESRLDMNLEAVHTGKKTNSQMDAAGVLSGKAVKIFRPFR
;
A
#
# COMPACT_ATOMS: atom_id res chain seq x y z
N MET A 1 -25.19 -9.53 13.99
CA MET A 1 -25.31 -8.32 13.16
C MET A 1 -23.90 -7.90 12.83
N SER A 2 -23.49 -8.01 11.57
CA SER A 2 -22.19 -7.51 11.10
C SER A 2 -22.15 -6.00 11.33
N GLN A 3 -21.10 -5.52 12.00
CA GLN A 3 -20.91 -4.09 12.23
C GLN A 3 -20.32 -3.50 10.94
N ASN A 4 -21.10 -2.68 10.24
CA ASN A 4 -20.60 -1.94 9.08
C ASN A 4 -19.65 -0.85 9.55
N PHE A 5 -18.43 -0.84 8.99
CA PHE A 5 -17.43 0.18 9.23
C PHE A 5 -17.53 1.23 8.12
N GLU A 6 -17.62 2.50 8.52
CA GLU A 6 -17.70 3.63 7.58
C GLU A 6 -16.31 4.23 7.40
N MET A 7 -15.76 4.15 6.18
CA MET A 7 -14.48 4.75 5.79
C MET A 7 -14.71 5.93 4.85
N LYS A 8 -14.04 7.06 5.11
CA LYS A 8 -13.96 8.21 4.23
C LYS A 8 -12.69 8.13 3.38
N ILE A 9 -12.90 7.69 2.16
CA ILE A 9 -11.84 7.57 1.17
C ILE A 9 -11.74 8.85 0.35
N ASN A 10 -10.51 9.27 0.06
CA ASN A 10 -10.18 10.40 -0.80
C ASN A 10 -10.92 11.72 -0.47
N PRO A 11 -11.01 12.15 0.81
CA PRO A 11 -11.63 13.42 1.15
C PRO A 11 -10.80 14.59 0.59
N LEU A 12 -11.46 15.63 0.11
CA LEU A 12 -10.81 16.91 -0.17
C LEU A 12 -10.54 17.65 1.16
N PRO A 13 -9.38 18.33 1.32
CA PRO A 13 -9.05 19.12 2.50
C PRO A 13 -9.93 20.36 2.63
N ALA A 14 -10.47 20.87 1.52
CA ALA A 14 -11.47 21.93 1.49
C ALA A 14 -12.72 21.44 0.76
N LYS A 15 -13.89 21.62 1.38
CA LYS A 15 -15.18 21.26 0.75
C LYS A 15 -15.46 22.21 -0.40
N THR A 16 -15.62 21.66 -1.60
CA THR A 16 -16.14 22.41 -2.75
C THR A 16 -17.68 22.34 -2.76
N TRP A 17 -18.34 23.16 -3.59
CA TRP A 17 -19.79 23.09 -3.78
C TRP A 17 -20.17 21.68 -4.27
N ASN A 18 -20.85 20.89 -3.42
CA ASN A 18 -20.92 19.42 -3.52
C ASN A 18 -21.92 18.88 -4.57
N TRP A 19 -22.21 19.65 -5.62
CA TRP A 19 -23.14 19.21 -6.67
C TRP A 19 -22.59 18.04 -7.49
N LEU A 20 -21.26 17.98 -7.67
CA LEU A 20 -20.58 16.92 -8.42
C LEU A 20 -20.27 15.67 -7.57
N HIS A 21 -20.56 15.68 -6.26
CA HIS A 21 -20.27 14.57 -5.34
C HIS A 21 -18.79 14.12 -5.33
N MET A 22 -17.86 15.03 -5.62
CA MET A 22 -16.41 14.74 -5.71
C MET A 22 -15.64 14.98 -4.40
N ASN A 23 -16.28 15.49 -3.35
CA ASN A 23 -15.61 15.91 -2.10
C ASN A 23 -14.99 14.76 -1.29
N GLY A 24 -15.32 13.52 -1.62
CA GLY A 24 -14.82 12.29 -1.01
C GLY A 24 -15.78 11.15 -1.27
N THR A 25 -15.36 9.94 -0.96
CA THR A 25 -16.20 8.75 -1.03
C THR A 25 -16.37 8.18 0.36
N VAL A 26 -17.62 7.92 0.75
CA VAL A 26 -17.91 7.18 1.97
C VAL A 26 -18.18 5.73 1.56
N LEU A 27 -17.31 4.82 1.97
CA LEU A 27 -17.53 3.38 1.84
C LEU A 27 -18.08 2.83 3.14
N LYS A 28 -19.06 1.95 3.02
CA LYS A 28 -19.58 1.16 4.14
C LYS A 28 -19.28 -0.28 3.84
N GLU A 29 -18.29 -0.82 4.53
CA GLU A 29 -17.84 -2.18 4.36
C GLU A 29 -18.00 -2.94 5.68
N GLU A 30 -18.45 -4.18 5.60
CA GLU A 30 -18.33 -5.09 6.74
C GLU A 30 -16.85 -5.35 7.00
N ILE A 31 -16.45 -5.37 8.28
CA ILE A 31 -15.07 -5.68 8.69
C ILE A 31 -14.59 -6.95 7.97
N ILE A 32 -13.44 -6.84 7.32
CA ILE A 32 -12.78 -7.96 6.67
C ILE A 32 -11.85 -8.61 7.70
N THR A 33 -12.09 -9.88 7.99
CA THR A 33 -11.29 -10.67 8.93
C THR A 33 -10.39 -11.70 8.23
N GLU A 34 -10.52 -11.83 6.91
CA GLU A 34 -9.81 -12.80 6.11
C GLU A 34 -8.67 -12.14 5.33
N ARG A 35 -7.52 -12.83 5.25
CA ARG A 35 -6.38 -12.44 4.42
C ARG A 35 -6.28 -13.37 3.21
N GLU A 36 -5.93 -12.82 2.05
CA GLU A 36 -5.60 -13.65 0.88
C GLU A 36 -4.23 -14.31 1.09
N THR A 37 -4.05 -15.52 0.54
CA THR A 37 -2.74 -16.17 0.53
C THR A 37 -1.87 -15.50 -0.53
N VAL A 38 -0.81 -14.84 -0.08
CA VAL A 38 0.12 -14.17 -0.97
C VAL A 38 1.20 -15.15 -1.42
N LYS A 39 1.30 -15.37 -2.73
CA LYS A 39 2.43 -16.11 -3.29
C LYS A 39 3.62 -15.15 -3.43
N ALA A 40 4.65 -15.36 -2.61
CA ALA A 40 5.88 -14.58 -2.65
C ALA A 40 7.01 -15.33 -3.37
N ASP A 41 7.57 -14.73 -4.42
CA ASP A 41 8.83 -15.12 -5.07
C ASP A 41 9.85 -14.02 -4.77
N ARG A 42 10.87 -14.32 -3.97
CA ARG A 42 11.75 -13.30 -3.38
C ARG A 42 13.24 -13.60 -3.59
N PRO A 43 14.09 -12.58 -3.72
CA PRO A 43 15.54 -12.75 -3.64
C PRO A 43 15.94 -13.36 -2.30
N GLU A 44 16.99 -14.20 -2.28
CA GLU A 44 17.47 -14.88 -1.06
C GLU A 44 17.84 -13.91 0.07
N THR A 45 18.30 -12.71 -0.28
CA THR A 45 18.75 -11.67 0.64
C THR A 45 17.64 -10.80 1.22
N VAL A 46 16.41 -10.87 0.69
CA VAL A 46 15.24 -10.19 1.25
C VAL A 46 14.64 -11.06 2.35
N THR A 47 14.57 -10.55 3.58
CA THR A 47 13.96 -11.28 4.70
C THR A 47 12.45 -11.04 4.75
N GLU A 48 11.72 -12.00 5.27
CA GLU A 48 10.26 -11.96 5.43
C GLU A 48 9.91 -12.28 6.87
N THR A 49 9.08 -11.45 7.48
CA THR A 49 8.62 -11.61 8.86
C THR A 49 7.12 -11.35 8.96
N GLU A 50 6.40 -12.24 9.63
CA GLU A 50 4.98 -12.02 9.98
C GLU A 50 4.85 -11.41 11.38
N CYS A 51 3.99 -10.40 11.52
CA CYS A 51 3.91 -9.56 12.71
C CYS A 51 2.47 -9.17 13.06
N ARG A 52 2.00 -9.59 14.25
CA ARG A 52 0.86 -8.95 14.94
C ARG A 52 1.28 -7.59 15.51
N MET A 53 0.48 -6.55 15.30
CA MET A 53 0.68 -5.21 15.89
C MET A 53 0.26 -5.14 17.38
N GLU A 54 -0.43 -6.16 17.89
CA GLU A 54 -1.11 -6.13 19.20
C GLU A 54 -0.23 -6.42 20.43
N ASN A 55 1.05 -6.77 20.29
CA ASN A 55 1.94 -6.94 21.46
C ASN A 55 2.68 -5.63 21.80
N LEU A 56 1.92 -4.65 22.29
CA LEU A 56 2.42 -3.50 23.05
C LEU A 56 1.91 -3.61 24.48
N ILE A 57 2.85 -3.58 25.44
CA ILE A 57 2.70 -3.60 26.91
C ILE A 57 2.71 -5.01 27.55
N LYS A 58 3.91 -5.53 27.81
CA LYS A 58 4.46 -5.75 29.16
C LYS A 58 5.96 -6.09 29.06
N PRO A 59 6.86 -5.39 29.80
CA PRO A 59 8.27 -5.75 29.83
C PRO A 59 8.53 -6.68 31.01
N GLU A 60 8.61 -7.99 30.80
CA GLU A 60 9.20 -8.89 31.81
C GLU A 60 10.10 -9.96 31.18
N THR A 61 11.41 -9.68 31.31
CA THR A 61 12.50 -10.56 31.76
C THR A 61 12.56 -12.03 31.31
N GLN A 62 13.61 -12.37 30.54
CA GLN A 62 14.65 -13.41 30.78
C GLN A 62 15.11 -14.21 29.53
N VAL A 63 16.22 -13.75 28.95
CA VAL A 63 17.50 -14.44 28.65
C VAL A 63 17.56 -15.92 28.19
N LYS A 64 18.28 -16.10 27.04
CA LYS A 64 19.11 -17.22 26.51
C LYS A 64 18.48 -18.32 25.63
N SER A 65 18.84 -18.34 24.34
CA SER A 65 19.91 -19.22 23.80
C SER A 65 20.19 -18.96 22.32
N GLU A 66 21.41 -19.30 21.89
CA GLU A 66 22.05 -18.97 20.61
C GLU A 66 21.52 -19.81 19.45
N THR A 67 20.89 -19.14 18.49
CA THR A 67 20.85 -19.47 17.06
C THR A 67 20.60 -18.12 16.36
N GLN A 68 20.97 -17.93 15.09
CA GLN A 68 20.67 -16.69 14.35
C GLN A 68 19.15 -16.46 14.32
N ILE A 69 18.64 -15.77 15.33
CA ILE A 69 17.25 -15.40 15.54
C ILE A 69 17.28 -13.88 15.51
N GLU A 70 16.60 -13.28 14.54
CA GLU A 70 16.31 -11.84 14.57
C GLU A 70 15.74 -11.51 15.95
N THR A 71 16.38 -10.59 16.67
CA THR A 71 15.99 -10.31 18.04
C THR A 71 14.59 -9.68 18.07
N ALA A 72 13.83 -9.91 19.14
CA ALA A 72 12.53 -9.25 19.33
C ALA A 72 12.65 -7.71 19.33
N GLU A 73 13.84 -7.17 19.65
CA GLU A 73 14.17 -5.75 19.63
C GLU A 73 14.31 -5.20 18.20
N ASP A 74 14.97 -5.92 17.29
CA ASP A 74 15.09 -5.53 15.88
C ASP A 74 13.73 -5.52 15.18
N CYS A 75 12.91 -6.54 15.45
CA CYS A 75 11.55 -6.62 14.94
C CYS A 75 10.65 -5.50 15.52
N ALA A 76 10.85 -5.13 16.79
CA ALA A 76 10.15 -4.02 17.44
C ALA A 76 10.56 -2.64 16.88
N GLN A 77 11.83 -2.45 16.51
CA GLN A 77 12.32 -1.20 15.91
C GLN A 77 11.80 -1.03 14.47
N LYS A 78 11.85 -2.08 13.64
CA LYS A 78 11.23 -2.10 12.30
C LYS A 78 9.72 -1.85 12.37
N LYS A 79 9.02 -2.45 13.35
CA LYS A 79 7.59 -2.20 13.66
C LYS A 79 7.29 -0.76 14.05
N ARG A 80 8.19 -0.09 14.77
CA ARG A 80 7.98 1.29 15.24
C ARG A 80 8.00 2.29 14.08
N ASN A 81 8.85 2.05 13.08
CA ASN A 81 8.95 2.93 11.92
C ASN A 81 7.78 2.70 10.96
N LEU A 82 7.42 1.44 10.65
CA LEU A 82 6.31 1.14 9.75
C LEU A 82 4.93 1.54 10.33
N SER A 83 4.69 1.36 11.63
CA SER A 83 3.40 1.71 12.24
C SER A 83 3.13 3.22 12.27
N GLN A 84 4.17 4.06 12.27
CA GLN A 84 4.04 5.52 12.24
C GLN A 84 3.81 6.09 10.84
N ILE A 85 4.01 5.28 9.79
CA ILE A 85 3.74 5.71 8.42
C ILE A 85 2.25 5.91 8.26
N LYS A 86 1.90 7.15 7.93
CA LYS A 86 0.55 7.51 7.48
C LYS A 86 0.40 7.08 6.04
N THR A 87 -0.61 6.25 5.79
CA THR A 87 -1.03 5.91 4.44
C THR A 87 -1.94 6.98 3.87
N GLY A 88 -2.38 6.76 2.63
CA GLY A 88 -3.39 7.56 1.99
C GLY A 88 -4.63 7.71 2.87
N VAL A 89 -5.27 6.60 3.26
CA VAL A 89 -6.55 6.57 3.99
C VAL A 89 -6.36 6.90 5.49
N GLU A 90 -5.17 7.42 5.84
CA GLU A 90 -4.76 7.84 7.17
C GLU A 90 -5.08 6.78 8.24
N THR A 91 -5.81 7.13 9.28
CA THR A 91 -6.06 6.25 10.44
C THR A 91 -7.23 5.29 10.21
N GLU A 92 -8.07 5.52 9.20
CA GLU A 92 -9.30 4.74 9.02
C GLU A 92 -9.01 3.33 8.50
N MET A 93 -8.03 3.18 7.59
CA MET A 93 -7.60 1.87 7.10
C MET A 93 -6.85 1.06 8.17
N ASP A 94 -6.06 1.73 9.01
CA ASP A 94 -5.45 1.11 10.18
C ASP A 94 -6.53 0.59 11.15
N ALA A 95 -7.51 1.41 11.49
CA ALA A 95 -8.63 1.01 12.36
C ALA A 95 -9.48 -0.12 11.76
N PHE A 96 -9.72 -0.11 10.45
CA PHE A 96 -10.43 -1.18 9.74
C PHE A 96 -9.65 -2.50 9.79
N ALA A 97 -8.34 -2.46 9.53
CA ALA A 97 -7.47 -3.63 9.57
C ALA A 97 -7.32 -4.21 10.99
N ASP A 98 -7.19 -3.33 11.99
CA ASP A 98 -7.04 -3.71 13.39
C ASP A 98 -8.35 -4.31 13.95
N ALA A 99 -9.51 -3.80 13.52
CA ALA A 99 -10.81 -4.41 13.84
C ALA A 99 -10.97 -5.82 13.24
N GLY A 100 -10.29 -6.10 12.13
CA GLY A 100 -10.19 -7.44 11.53
C GLY A 100 -9.11 -8.33 12.13
N SER A 101 -8.33 -7.84 13.10
CA SER A 101 -7.14 -8.51 13.65
C SER A 101 -6.15 -8.99 12.58
N LEU A 102 -5.99 -8.20 11.51
CA LEU A 102 -5.15 -8.56 10.37
C LEU A 102 -3.67 -8.27 10.63
N GLU A 103 -2.83 -9.28 10.37
CA GLU A 103 -1.39 -9.23 10.60
C GLU A 103 -0.63 -8.62 9.42
N TRP A 104 0.59 -8.14 9.69
CA TRP A 104 1.51 -7.66 8.66
C TRP A 104 2.40 -8.78 8.16
N GLN A 105 2.62 -8.80 6.85
CA GLN A 105 3.74 -9.50 6.22
C GLN A 105 4.77 -8.45 5.81
N VAL A 106 5.96 -8.48 6.43
CA VAL A 106 7.00 -7.46 6.26
C VAL A 106 8.18 -8.03 5.49
N PHE A 107 8.58 -7.35 4.42
CA PHE A 107 9.75 -7.67 3.62
C PHE A 107 10.85 -6.64 3.89
N THR A 108 12.05 -7.09 4.27
CA THR A 108 13.19 -6.20 4.52
C THR A 108 14.30 -6.46 3.51
N SER A 109 14.79 -5.41 2.84
CA SER A 109 15.96 -5.50 1.96
C SER A 109 17.25 -5.69 2.76
N LYS A 110 18.35 -6.03 2.09
CA LYS A 110 19.68 -6.07 2.71
C LYS A 110 20.41 -4.75 2.44
N SER A 111 21.03 -4.16 3.47
CA SER A 111 21.82 -2.93 3.33
C SER A 111 22.96 -3.10 2.31
N GLY A 112 23.17 -2.06 1.49
CA GLY A 112 24.19 -2.04 0.43
C GLY A 112 23.95 -3.02 -0.72
N LYS A 113 22.82 -3.74 -0.71
CA LYS A 113 22.51 -4.75 -1.73
C LYS A 113 21.55 -4.18 -2.76
N LYS A 114 21.99 -4.23 -4.01
CA LYS A 114 21.16 -4.01 -5.19
C LYS A 114 20.68 -5.35 -5.72
N GLU A 115 19.39 -5.61 -5.62
CA GLU A 115 18.81 -6.88 -6.07
C GLU A 115 18.63 -6.89 -7.58
N SER A 116 19.09 -7.97 -8.22
CA SER A 116 18.90 -8.19 -9.67
C SER A 116 17.56 -8.85 -10.01
N GLN A 117 16.94 -9.51 -9.03
CA GLN A 117 15.64 -10.15 -9.15
C GLN A 117 14.61 -9.37 -8.32
N PRO A 118 13.38 -9.23 -8.80
CA PRO A 118 12.34 -8.55 -8.04
C PRO A 118 11.79 -9.44 -6.91
N LEU A 119 11.27 -8.82 -5.86
CA LEU A 119 10.28 -9.45 -4.98
C LEU A 119 8.93 -9.42 -5.70
N ARG A 120 8.34 -10.58 -5.99
CA ARG A 120 7.01 -10.68 -6.61
C ARG A 120 6.00 -11.20 -5.60
N LEU A 121 4.92 -10.46 -5.42
CA LEU A 121 3.79 -10.79 -4.57
C LEU A 121 2.56 -10.97 -5.46
N THR A 122 2.03 -12.19 -5.55
CA THR A 122 0.82 -12.47 -6.33
C THR A 122 -0.37 -12.71 -5.41
N PHE A 123 -1.44 -11.96 -5.64
CA PHE A 123 -2.71 -12.02 -4.94
C PHE A 123 -3.77 -12.53 -5.92
N SER A 124 -4.38 -13.69 -5.65
CA SER A 124 -5.32 -14.36 -6.56
C SER A 124 -6.70 -14.50 -5.91
N TYR A 125 -7.59 -13.56 -6.19
CA TYR A 125 -8.88 -13.48 -5.52
C TYR A 125 -9.91 -14.42 -6.14
N GLN A 126 -10.64 -15.13 -5.28
CA GLN A 126 -11.70 -16.05 -5.66
C GLN A 126 -13.05 -15.35 -5.73
N ASP A 127 -14.03 -15.98 -6.39
CA ASP A 127 -15.39 -15.46 -6.45
C ASP A 127 -16.00 -15.32 -5.05
N LYS A 128 -16.62 -14.17 -4.80
CA LYS A 128 -17.20 -13.71 -3.52
C LYS A 128 -16.20 -13.54 -2.39
N SER A 129 -14.90 -13.57 -2.68
CA SER A 129 -13.87 -13.30 -1.66
C SER A 129 -14.00 -11.89 -1.11
N ARG A 130 -13.79 -11.76 0.20
CA ARG A 130 -13.66 -10.49 0.89
C ARG A 130 -12.39 -10.54 1.74
N THR A 131 -11.28 -10.07 1.18
CA THR A 131 -9.96 -10.22 1.80
C THR A 131 -9.22 -8.90 1.92
N MET A 132 -8.37 -8.82 2.94
CA MET A 132 -7.50 -7.69 3.16
C MET A 132 -6.10 -8.16 3.55
N ASN A 133 -5.09 -7.56 2.94
CA ASN A 133 -3.69 -7.83 3.22
C ASN A 133 -2.97 -6.57 3.70
N ARG A 134 -2.01 -6.73 4.61
CA ARG A 134 -1.13 -5.66 5.10
C ARG A 134 0.32 -6.02 4.78
N ILE A 135 0.97 -5.22 3.94
CA ILE A 135 2.34 -5.46 3.45
C ILE A 135 3.26 -4.35 3.92
N GLY A 136 4.30 -4.73 4.67
CA GLY A 136 5.40 -3.83 5.03
C GLY A 136 6.56 -4.00 4.07
N ILE A 137 7.15 -2.90 3.61
CA ILE A 137 8.41 -2.91 2.86
C ILE A 137 9.39 -2.02 3.60
N HIS A 138 10.47 -2.61 4.09
CA HIS A 138 11.53 -1.89 4.77
C HIS A 138 12.81 -1.94 3.95
N MET A 139 13.19 -0.80 3.39
CA MET A 139 14.39 -0.65 2.59
C MET A 139 15.53 -0.13 3.46
N LEU A 140 16.51 -0.99 3.73
CA LEU A 140 17.72 -0.64 4.47
C LEU A 140 18.64 0.29 3.67
N PRO A 141 19.60 0.97 4.32
CA PRO A 141 20.45 1.95 3.66
C PRO A 141 21.22 1.38 2.47
N ASP A 142 21.37 2.20 1.43
CA ASP A 142 22.10 1.87 0.19
C ASP A 142 21.56 0.63 -0.56
N SER A 143 20.33 0.21 -0.27
CA SER A 143 19.70 -0.94 -0.94
C SER A 143 18.88 -0.52 -2.17
N GLU A 144 18.74 -1.44 -3.12
CA GLU A 144 17.90 -1.26 -4.30
C GLU A 144 17.07 -2.51 -4.55
N LEU A 145 15.75 -2.37 -4.66
CA LEU A 145 14.82 -3.48 -4.83
C LEU A 145 13.70 -3.09 -5.80
N THR A 146 13.30 -4.02 -6.65
CA THR A 146 12.02 -3.95 -7.37
C THR A 146 11.01 -4.85 -6.67
N VAL A 147 9.84 -4.31 -6.36
CA VAL A 147 8.70 -5.05 -5.80
C VAL A 147 7.57 -5.02 -6.81
N VAL A 148 7.10 -6.20 -7.23
CA VAL A 148 5.96 -6.35 -8.13
C VAL A 148 4.80 -6.94 -7.35
N MET A 149 3.70 -6.20 -7.22
CA MET A 149 2.44 -6.70 -6.68
C MET A 149 1.46 -6.94 -7.83
N ASP A 150 1.04 -8.19 -7.98
CA ASP A 150 0.13 -8.62 -9.04
C ASP A 150 -1.20 -9.06 -8.44
N PHE A 151 -2.24 -8.27 -8.69
CA PHE A 151 -3.60 -8.48 -8.21
C PHE A 151 -4.45 -9.05 -9.34
N THR A 152 -4.89 -10.30 -9.22
CA THR A 152 -5.60 -11.00 -10.29
C THR A 152 -6.86 -11.70 -9.80
N SER A 153 -7.87 -11.76 -10.66
CA SER A 153 -9.02 -12.65 -10.51
C SER A 153 -9.64 -12.99 -11.87
N GLU A 154 -10.56 -13.95 -11.89
CA GLU A 154 -11.30 -14.28 -13.11
C GLU A 154 -12.19 -13.11 -13.56
N LYS A 155 -12.46 -13.04 -14.86
CA LYS A 155 -13.10 -11.86 -15.49
C LYS A 155 -14.44 -11.46 -14.85
N GLU A 156 -15.22 -12.42 -14.38
CA GLU A 156 -16.56 -12.19 -13.82
C GLU A 156 -16.60 -12.29 -12.29
N THR A 157 -15.44 -12.42 -11.62
CA THR A 157 -15.31 -12.49 -10.17
C THR A 157 -15.96 -11.27 -9.53
N GLU A 158 -16.83 -11.54 -8.56
CA GLU A 158 -17.41 -10.56 -7.64
C GLU A 158 -16.69 -10.64 -6.29
N GLY A 159 -16.52 -9.53 -5.60
CA GLY A 159 -15.86 -9.54 -4.28
C GLY A 159 -15.25 -8.20 -3.90
N THR A 160 -14.60 -8.17 -2.74
CA THR A 160 -13.89 -7.01 -2.23
C THR A 160 -12.48 -7.41 -1.86
N ALA A 161 -11.49 -6.71 -2.39
CA ALA A 161 -10.10 -6.88 -2.00
C ALA A 161 -9.54 -5.55 -1.48
N ALA A 162 -8.81 -5.60 -0.38
CA ALA A 162 -8.13 -4.44 0.18
C ALA A 162 -6.65 -4.75 0.40
N ILE A 163 -5.79 -3.79 0.10
CA ILE A 163 -4.36 -3.86 0.36
C ILE A 163 -3.94 -2.59 1.09
N GLN A 164 -3.23 -2.78 2.20
CA GLN A 164 -2.54 -1.71 2.89
C GLN A 164 -1.03 -1.94 2.77
N THR A 165 -0.31 -1.03 2.11
CA THR A 165 1.15 -1.13 1.97
C THR A 165 1.83 0.01 2.74
N LYS A 166 2.78 -0.30 3.62
CA LYS A 166 3.59 0.71 4.32
C LYS A 166 5.07 0.53 3.99
N ILE A 167 5.72 1.61 3.57
CA ILE A 167 7.05 1.59 2.99
C ILE A 167 7.97 2.53 3.77
N TYR A 168 9.03 2.00 4.38
CA TYR A 168 10.07 2.82 4.98
C TYR A 168 11.34 2.72 4.15
N ALA A 169 11.80 3.85 3.58
CA ALA A 169 13.00 3.92 2.77
C ALA A 169 14.08 4.75 3.49
N GLU A 170 15.10 4.06 3.99
CA GLU A 170 16.25 4.67 4.67
C GLU A 170 17.21 5.37 3.68
N GLU A 171 18.26 5.99 4.23
CA GLU A 171 19.22 6.79 3.46
C GLU A 171 19.77 6.05 2.22
N ASN A 172 19.73 6.75 1.08
CA ASN A 172 20.15 6.27 -0.26
C ASN A 172 19.42 5.03 -0.79
N ALA A 173 18.34 4.56 -0.14
CA ALA A 173 17.58 3.42 -0.63
C ALA A 173 16.77 3.76 -1.90
N VAL A 174 16.67 2.82 -2.83
CA VAL A 174 15.91 2.96 -4.08
C VAL A 174 14.88 1.82 -4.17
N LEU A 175 13.59 2.17 -4.17
CA LEU A 175 12.51 1.21 -4.34
C LEU A 175 11.77 1.47 -5.65
N HIS A 176 11.65 0.42 -6.47
CA HIS A 176 10.79 0.37 -7.65
C HIS A 176 9.54 -0.44 -7.31
N LEU A 177 8.40 0.20 -7.06
CA LEU A 177 7.14 -0.48 -6.77
C LEU A 177 6.27 -0.55 -8.02
N ILE A 178 5.93 -1.75 -8.46
CA ILE A 178 5.07 -1.99 -9.61
C ILE A 178 3.81 -2.71 -9.12
N GLN A 179 2.65 -2.08 -9.21
CA GLN A 179 1.37 -2.70 -8.91
C GLN A 179 0.57 -2.91 -10.21
N VAL A 180 0.14 -4.14 -10.47
CA VAL A 180 -0.65 -4.50 -11.65
C VAL A 180 -1.99 -5.08 -11.20
N GLN A 181 -3.07 -4.39 -11.54
CA GLN A 181 -4.43 -4.79 -11.17
C GLN A 181 -5.19 -5.32 -12.39
N ARG A 182 -5.51 -6.62 -12.38
CA ARG A 182 -6.25 -7.35 -13.40
C ARG A 182 -7.44 -8.09 -12.78
N LEU A 183 -8.33 -7.31 -12.18
CA LEU A 183 -9.46 -7.82 -11.41
C LEU A 183 -10.72 -7.97 -12.27
N GLY A 184 -11.57 -8.91 -11.87
CA GLY A 184 -12.89 -9.14 -12.45
C GLY A 184 -13.79 -7.90 -12.43
N SER A 185 -14.74 -7.87 -13.36
CA SER A 185 -15.64 -6.74 -13.65
C SER A 185 -16.60 -6.37 -12.52
N LYS A 186 -16.64 -7.17 -11.45
CA LYS A 186 -17.51 -6.98 -10.27
C LYS A 186 -16.71 -6.88 -8.96
N MET A 187 -15.39 -6.76 -9.03
CA MET A 187 -14.54 -6.59 -7.86
C MET A 187 -14.51 -5.11 -7.42
N THR A 188 -14.63 -4.89 -6.11
CA THR A 188 -14.22 -3.65 -5.46
C THR A 188 -12.79 -3.79 -4.96
N PHE A 189 -11.93 -2.82 -5.24
CA PHE A 189 -10.53 -2.83 -4.83
C PHE A 189 -10.15 -1.56 -4.07
N LEU A 190 -9.57 -1.73 -2.88
CA LEU A 190 -9.06 -0.65 -2.04
C LEU A 190 -7.53 -0.79 -1.98
N ASP A 191 -6.82 0.09 -2.68
CA ASP A 191 -5.36 0.16 -2.67
C ASP A 191 -4.92 1.38 -1.88
N ASP A 192 -4.38 1.14 -0.69
CA ASP A 192 -3.89 2.19 0.20
C ASP A 192 -2.41 1.97 0.48
N PHE A 193 -1.55 2.89 0.05
CA PHE A 193 -0.16 2.86 0.48
C PHE A 193 0.37 4.18 1.03
N GLY A 194 1.31 4.02 1.96
CA GLY A 194 2.07 5.08 2.60
C GLY A 194 3.56 4.82 2.49
N ALA A 195 4.34 5.87 2.21
CA ALA A 195 5.79 5.81 2.19
C ALA A 195 6.41 6.92 3.06
N ASP A 196 7.51 6.61 3.73
CA ASP A 196 8.38 7.59 4.39
C ASP A 196 9.82 7.44 3.88
N CYS A 197 10.36 8.53 3.34
CA CYS A 197 11.64 8.58 2.63
C CYS A 197 12.66 9.46 3.36
N GLU A 198 13.78 8.84 3.72
CA GLU A 198 14.93 9.52 4.32
C GLU A 198 15.85 10.16 3.28
N LYS A 199 17.04 10.60 3.69
CA LYS A 199 17.95 11.40 2.86
C LYS A 199 18.36 10.63 1.61
N ASN A 200 18.27 11.27 0.45
CA ASN A 200 18.55 10.68 -0.86
C ASN A 200 17.74 9.40 -1.19
N ALA A 201 16.72 9.04 -0.40
CA ALA A 201 15.87 7.90 -0.72
C ALA A 201 15.03 8.21 -1.95
N ARG A 202 14.92 7.25 -2.87
CA ARG A 202 14.14 7.37 -4.11
C ARG A 202 13.05 6.33 -4.16
N MET A 203 11.84 6.80 -4.46
CA MET A 203 10.66 5.97 -4.62
C MET A 203 10.13 6.11 -6.04
N GLU A 204 10.15 5.04 -6.82
CA GLU A 204 9.59 4.99 -8.17
C GLU A 204 8.37 4.04 -8.17
N THR A 205 7.19 4.54 -8.54
CA THR A 205 5.97 3.74 -8.53
C THR A 205 5.35 3.66 -9.91
N ILE A 206 4.94 2.47 -10.33
CA ILE A 206 4.10 2.23 -11.51
C ILE A 206 2.83 1.51 -11.05
N GLN A 207 1.66 2.12 -11.21
CA GLN A 207 0.37 1.49 -10.93
C GLN A 207 -0.45 1.34 -12.21
N LEU A 208 -0.77 0.09 -12.57
CA LEU A 208 -1.58 -0.25 -13.74
C LEU A 208 -2.96 -0.76 -13.33
N VAL A 209 -4.01 0.03 -13.60
CA VAL A 209 -5.41 -0.34 -13.35
C VAL A 209 -6.07 -0.85 -14.63
N LEU A 210 -6.15 -2.17 -14.78
CA LEU A 210 -6.58 -2.85 -16.02
C LEU A 210 -7.86 -3.68 -15.85
N GLY A 211 -8.55 -3.56 -14.73
CA GLY A 211 -9.77 -4.29 -14.40
C GLY A 211 -10.35 -3.86 -13.06
N GLY A 212 -11.48 -4.44 -12.64
CA GLY A 212 -12.22 -4.03 -11.45
C GLY A 212 -13.45 -3.18 -11.77
N LYS A 213 -14.44 -3.25 -10.88
CA LYS A 213 -15.64 -2.41 -10.94
C LYS A 213 -15.37 -1.06 -10.28
N ASP A 214 -15.06 -1.06 -8.99
CA ASP A 214 -14.84 0.14 -8.19
C ASP A 214 -13.43 0.05 -7.61
N THR A 215 -12.53 0.93 -8.04
CA THR A 215 -11.15 1.00 -7.55
C THR A 215 -10.94 2.30 -6.80
N TYR A 216 -10.47 2.18 -5.56
CA TYR A 216 -10.11 3.28 -4.68
C TYR A 216 -8.63 3.23 -4.43
N LEU A 217 -7.89 4.12 -5.09
CA LEU A 217 -6.44 4.17 -5.05
C LEU A 217 -6.00 5.38 -4.22
N ARG A 218 -5.20 5.14 -3.19
CA ARG A 218 -4.67 6.22 -2.36
C ARG A 218 -3.20 6.03 -2.01
N ASN A 219 -2.41 7.02 -2.39
CA ASN A 219 -0.98 7.01 -2.15
C ASN A 219 -0.58 8.25 -1.37
N ARG A 220 0.27 8.07 -0.37
CA ARG A 220 0.87 9.15 0.38
C ARG A 220 2.35 8.92 0.60
N THR A 221 3.19 9.81 0.11
CA THR A 221 4.65 9.72 0.27
C THR A 221 5.17 10.92 1.05
N ALA A 222 5.82 10.68 2.19
CA ALA A 222 6.50 11.70 2.97
C ALA A 222 7.98 11.80 2.55
N LEU A 223 8.35 12.91 1.91
CA LEU A 223 9.72 13.23 1.49
C LEU A 223 10.39 14.04 2.61
N ARG A 224 10.86 13.35 3.65
CA ARG A 224 11.41 13.97 4.88
C ARG A 224 12.91 14.24 4.80
N GLY A 225 13.64 13.37 4.13
CA GLY A 225 15.08 13.51 3.96
C GLY A 225 15.47 14.58 2.96
N GLU A 226 16.65 15.18 3.15
CA GLU A 226 17.26 16.03 2.13
C GLU A 226 17.43 15.23 0.83
N SER A 227 17.06 15.83 -0.30
CA SER A 227 17.16 15.24 -1.64
C SER A 227 16.42 13.90 -1.81
N SER A 228 15.37 13.63 -1.01
CA SER A 228 14.45 12.53 -1.29
C SER A 228 13.58 12.82 -2.51
N ASP A 229 13.26 11.77 -3.26
CA ASP A 229 12.66 11.86 -4.59
C ASP A 229 11.50 10.86 -4.77
N LEU A 230 10.45 11.30 -5.45
CA LEU A 230 9.30 10.48 -5.84
C LEU A 230 9.00 10.63 -7.33
N GLU A 231 8.90 9.51 -8.02
CA GLU A 231 8.34 9.40 -9.37
C GLU A 231 7.16 8.44 -9.34
N SER A 232 6.00 8.87 -9.85
CA SER A 232 4.77 8.08 -9.79
C SER A 232 4.02 8.09 -11.12
N ASP A 233 3.95 6.94 -11.76
CA ASP A 233 3.23 6.72 -13.01
C ASP A 233 1.97 5.88 -12.80
N ILE A 234 0.84 6.36 -13.29
CA ILE A 234 -0.43 5.63 -13.26
C ILE A 234 -0.96 5.43 -14.67
N GLY A 235 -1.08 4.16 -15.06
CA GLY A 235 -1.75 3.74 -16.28
C GLY A 235 -3.13 3.16 -15.97
N TYR A 236 -4.18 3.55 -16.70
CA TYR A 236 -5.51 2.94 -16.52
C TYR A 236 -6.25 2.66 -17.83
N LEU A 237 -6.96 1.53 -17.86
CA LEU A 237 -7.89 1.15 -18.92
C LEU A 237 -9.21 0.75 -18.29
N LEU A 238 -10.21 1.63 -18.38
CA LEU A 238 -11.53 1.41 -17.77
C LEU A 238 -12.62 1.29 -18.85
N GLY A 239 -13.58 0.40 -18.61
CA GLY A 239 -14.71 0.19 -19.50
C GLY A 239 -16.01 -0.07 -18.76
N GLY A 240 -17.09 -0.26 -19.50
CA GLY A 240 -18.40 -0.57 -18.92
C GLY A 240 -18.90 0.54 -18.00
N GLU A 241 -19.17 0.21 -16.74
CA GLU A 241 -19.60 1.15 -15.70
C GLU A 241 -18.56 1.25 -14.56
N SER A 242 -17.29 0.92 -14.86
CA SER A 242 -16.22 0.93 -13.87
C SER A 242 -15.90 2.34 -13.36
N ARG A 243 -15.44 2.42 -12.12
CA ARG A 243 -15.02 3.64 -11.43
C ARG A 243 -13.58 3.49 -10.95
N LEU A 244 -12.75 4.49 -11.26
CA LEU A 244 -11.46 4.71 -10.61
C LEU A 244 -11.51 6.01 -9.83
N ASP A 245 -11.34 5.92 -8.52
CA ASP A 245 -11.29 7.05 -7.61
C ASP A 245 -9.88 7.09 -7.00
N MET A 246 -9.05 8.02 -7.46
CA MET A 246 -7.63 8.06 -7.12
C MET A 246 -7.20 9.38 -6.47
N ASN A 247 -6.30 9.28 -5.50
CA ASN A 247 -5.73 10.43 -4.79
C ASN A 247 -4.25 10.16 -4.47
N LEU A 248 -3.41 11.14 -4.82
CA LEU A 248 -1.96 11.08 -4.64
C LEU A 248 -1.51 12.28 -3.84
N GLU A 249 -0.69 12.05 -2.82
CA GLU A 249 -0.13 13.08 -1.96
C GLU A 249 1.39 12.91 -1.83
N ALA A 250 2.16 13.95 -2.16
CA ALA A 250 3.59 14.03 -1.85
C ALA A 250 3.82 15.14 -0.82
N VAL A 251 4.34 14.78 0.35
CA VAL A 251 4.54 15.71 1.47
C VAL A 251 6.02 16.09 1.58
N HIS A 252 6.35 17.29 1.11
CA HIS A 252 7.71 17.82 1.11
C HIS A 252 8.07 18.49 2.43
N THR A 253 8.92 17.84 3.24
CA THR A 253 9.47 18.43 4.47
C THR A 253 11.00 18.48 4.48
N GLY A 254 11.66 17.62 3.70
CA GLY A 254 13.08 17.65 3.46
C GLY A 254 13.52 18.76 2.51
N LYS A 255 14.79 19.18 2.63
CA LYS A 255 15.39 20.17 1.73
C LYS A 255 15.64 19.56 0.35
N LYS A 256 15.45 20.33 -0.72
CA LYS A 256 15.76 19.91 -2.12
C LYS A 256 15.06 18.62 -2.54
N THR A 257 13.87 18.37 -2.01
CA THR A 257 13.05 17.22 -2.40
C THR A 257 12.39 17.46 -3.74
N ASN A 258 12.14 16.38 -4.49
CA ASN A 258 11.51 16.44 -5.81
C ASN A 258 10.37 15.41 -5.90
N SER A 259 9.33 15.75 -6.66
CA SER A 259 8.23 14.83 -6.96
C SER A 259 7.68 15.07 -8.36
N GLN A 260 7.43 13.97 -9.07
CA GLN A 260 6.74 13.94 -10.35
C GLN A 260 5.64 12.88 -10.30
N MET A 261 4.45 13.23 -10.79
CA MET A 261 3.30 12.34 -10.83
C MET A 261 2.60 12.47 -12.18
N ASP A 262 2.56 11.38 -12.93
CA ASP A 262 1.94 11.30 -14.24
C ASP A 262 0.82 10.25 -14.23
N ALA A 263 -0.31 10.60 -14.84
CA ALA A 263 -1.44 9.69 -14.95
C ALA A 263 -2.06 9.76 -16.34
N ALA A 264 -2.08 8.64 -17.04
CA ALA A 264 -2.59 8.52 -18.39
C ALA A 264 -3.47 7.27 -18.53
N GLY A 265 -4.50 7.36 -19.37
CA GLY A 265 -5.38 6.20 -19.57
C GLY A 265 -6.53 6.43 -20.51
N VAL A 266 -7.30 5.36 -20.70
CA VAL A 266 -8.44 5.31 -21.62
C VAL A 266 -9.71 4.96 -20.85
N LEU A 267 -10.78 5.69 -21.12
CA LEU A 267 -12.12 5.41 -20.62
C LEU A 267 -13.03 5.01 -21.78
N SER A 268 -13.87 4.01 -21.57
CA SER A 268 -14.88 3.58 -22.54
C SER A 268 -16.21 3.29 -21.86
N GLY A 269 -17.30 3.32 -22.63
CA GLY A 269 -18.65 3.15 -22.07
C GLY A 269 -19.06 4.31 -21.17
N LYS A 270 -19.50 3.98 -19.95
CA LYS A 270 -19.86 4.93 -18.89
C LYS A 270 -18.82 4.95 -17.75
N ALA A 271 -17.61 4.46 -18.00
CA ALA A 271 -16.57 4.45 -16.98
C ALA A 271 -16.24 5.87 -16.50
N VAL A 272 -15.99 6.01 -15.20
CA VAL A 272 -15.70 7.31 -14.57
C VAL A 272 -14.35 7.25 -13.87
N LYS A 273 -13.58 8.32 -14.03
CA LYS A 273 -12.33 8.52 -13.29
C LYS A 273 -12.38 9.83 -12.52
N ILE A 274 -12.07 9.76 -11.23
CA ILE A 274 -11.93 10.91 -10.35
C ILE A 274 -10.47 10.96 -9.91
N PHE A 275 -9.82 12.10 -10.12
CA PHE A 275 -8.45 12.33 -9.68
C PHE A 275 -8.37 13.54 -8.76
N ARG A 276 -7.81 13.33 -7.58
CA ARG A 276 -7.54 14.39 -6.60
C ARG A 276 -6.04 14.42 -6.33
N PRO A 277 -5.25 15.23 -7.04
CA PRO A 277 -3.84 15.41 -6.71
C PRO A 277 -3.70 16.40 -5.55
N PHE A 278 -2.94 16.04 -4.52
CA PHE A 278 -2.49 16.94 -3.46
C PHE A 278 -0.98 17.06 -3.44
N ARG A 279 -0.52 18.26 -3.10
CA ARG A 279 0.88 18.65 -2.98
C ARG A 279 1.08 19.36 -1.65
#